data_AF-A0A3N6ZUA6-F1
#
_entry.id   AF-A0A3N6ZUA6-F1
#
_cell.length_a   1.000
_cell.length_b   1.000
_cell.length_c   1.000
_cell.angle_alpha   90.00
_cell.angle_beta   90.00
_cell.angle_gamma   90.00
#
_symmetry.space_group_name_H-M   'P 1'
#
loop_
_entity.id
_entity.type
_entity.pdbx_description
1 polymer ?
#
loop_
_entity_poly.entity_id
_entity_poly.type
_entity_poly.pdbx_seq_one_letter_code
_entity_poly.pdbx_strand_id
1 'polypeptide(L)'
;MVSLVLVMLLTLVMERDIAKTLLNQYLGRYFYGSAEPNWLRIGLIILIITAVIIAFIYLFKKIKTTKIGKMFKSLGEGITSVWRLKARGRFLLYTALIWLMYTLMVYIGYQALADTAHLNFASALAIIAFGSIGMIVTPGGIGTYPIIVSAVLLLFGISEGVGQAFGWICWSAQTVLVLVLGLASLILLPIINKKSNGQTATDLA
;
A
#
# COMPACT_ATOMS: atom_id res chain seq x y z
N MET A 1 -0.03 -2.76 -7.69
CA MET A 1 -0.23 -1.30 -7.91
C MET A 1 -1.68 -0.96 -8.25
N VAL A 2 -2.34 -1.58 -9.24
CA VAL A 2 -3.78 -1.33 -9.52
C VAL A 2 -4.68 -1.66 -8.33
N SER A 3 -4.45 -2.79 -7.67
CA SER A 3 -5.17 -3.17 -6.45
C SER A 3 -4.92 -2.23 -5.28
N LEU A 4 -3.74 -1.62 -5.23
CA LEU A 4 -3.34 -0.66 -4.22
C LEU A 4 -4.12 0.65 -4.34
N VAL A 5 -4.23 1.15 -5.57
CA VAL A 5 -5.03 2.34 -5.89
C VAL A 5 -6.51 2.05 -5.66
N LEU A 6 -6.98 0.86 -6.00
CA LEU A 6 -8.38 0.48 -5.83
C LEU A 6 -8.75 0.35 -4.34
N VAL A 7 -7.87 -0.23 -3.52
CA VAL A 7 -8.02 -0.30 -2.06
C VAL A 7 -7.89 1.08 -1.41
N MET A 8 -6.98 1.93 -1.89
CA MET A 8 -6.83 3.32 -1.42
C MET A 8 -8.03 4.21 -1.78
N LEU A 9 -8.73 3.93 -2.88
CA LEU A 9 -10.00 4.57 -3.20
C LEU A 9 -11.14 4.01 -2.33
N LEU A 10 -11.08 2.73 -2.00
CA LEU A 10 -12.07 2.06 -1.14
C LEU A 10 -11.96 2.51 0.32
N THR A 11 -10.74 2.71 0.85
CA THR A 11 -10.50 3.32 2.17
C THR A 11 -11.09 4.71 2.26
N LEU A 12 -10.85 5.58 1.27
CA LEU A 12 -11.39 6.94 1.23
C LEU A 12 -12.94 6.96 1.19
N VAL A 13 -13.55 5.95 0.56
CA VAL A 13 -15.01 5.81 0.50
C VAL A 13 -15.59 5.22 1.77
N MET A 14 -14.85 4.38 2.49
CA MET A 14 -15.29 3.64 3.68
C MET A 14 -15.03 4.45 4.97
N GLU A 15 -14.01 5.30 4.98
CA GLU A 15 -13.68 6.23 6.05
C GLU A 15 -14.29 7.62 5.83
N ARG A 16 -15.56 7.72 5.40
CA ARG A 16 -16.17 9.06 5.17
C ARG A 16 -16.15 9.92 6.43
N ASP A 17 -16.16 9.32 7.61
CA ASP A 17 -16.19 10.05 8.88
C ASP A 17 -14.79 10.43 9.39
N ILE A 18 -13.75 9.65 9.08
CA ILE A 18 -12.34 10.04 9.34
C ILE A 18 -11.86 11.02 8.29
N ALA A 19 -12.25 10.85 7.02
CA ALA A 19 -12.08 11.86 5.99
C ALA A 19 -12.76 13.17 6.43
N LYS A 20 -14.01 13.16 6.92
CA LYS A 20 -14.67 14.35 7.48
C LYS A 20 -14.00 14.90 8.74
N THR A 21 -13.46 14.05 9.61
CA THR A 21 -12.82 14.49 10.86
C THR A 21 -11.43 15.08 10.60
N LEU A 22 -10.63 14.47 9.73
CA LEU A 22 -9.38 15.03 9.22
C LEU A 22 -9.62 16.30 8.39
N LEU A 23 -10.66 16.30 7.54
CA LEU A 23 -11.10 17.49 6.79
C LEU A 23 -11.55 18.60 7.77
N ASN A 24 -12.31 18.31 8.83
CA ASN A 24 -12.74 19.31 9.80
C ASN A 24 -11.64 19.73 10.79
N GLN A 25 -10.68 18.88 11.11
CA GLN A 25 -9.60 19.20 12.05
C GLN A 25 -8.44 19.94 11.37
N TYR A 26 -8.14 19.62 10.09
CA TYR A 26 -7.13 20.31 9.29
C TYR A 26 -7.71 21.43 8.42
N LEU A 27 -8.84 21.21 7.73
CA LEU A 27 -9.51 22.30 6.99
C LEU A 27 -10.47 23.11 7.87
N GLY A 28 -11.17 22.53 8.85
CA GLY A 28 -12.03 23.33 9.74
C GLY A 28 -11.25 24.27 10.65
N ARG A 29 -9.98 23.98 10.99
CA ARG A 29 -9.09 24.98 11.63
C ARG A 29 -8.67 26.11 10.68
N TYR A 30 -8.64 25.85 9.37
CA TYR A 30 -8.39 26.84 8.30
C TYR A 30 -9.66 27.58 7.82
N PHE A 31 -10.85 26.98 7.99
CA PHE A 31 -12.16 27.52 7.59
C PHE A 31 -12.94 28.19 8.74
N TYR A 32 -12.79 27.73 9.99
CA TYR A 32 -13.47 28.26 11.19
C TYR A 32 -12.54 28.98 12.16
N GLY A 33 -11.21 28.93 11.95
CA GLY A 33 -10.22 29.63 12.80
C GLY A 33 -10.09 31.14 12.53
N SER A 34 -10.80 31.66 11.53
CA SER A 34 -10.87 33.10 11.25
C SER A 34 -12.28 33.39 10.76
N ALA A 35 -12.98 34.27 11.47
CA ALA A 35 -14.43 34.49 11.45
C ALA A 35 -15.04 35.01 10.13
N GLU A 36 -14.39 34.85 8.97
CA GLU A 36 -14.92 35.28 7.67
C GLU A 36 -14.52 34.30 6.55
N PRO A 37 -15.48 33.81 5.73
CA PRO A 37 -15.19 32.97 4.56
C PRO A 37 -14.43 33.78 3.49
N ASN A 38 -13.14 33.48 3.32
CA ASN A 38 -12.30 34.16 2.34
C ASN A 38 -12.30 33.38 1.00
N TRP A 39 -13.17 33.77 0.06
CA TRP A 39 -13.37 33.14 -1.27
C TRP A 39 -12.07 32.92 -2.06
N LEU A 40 -11.04 33.74 -1.81
CA LEU A 40 -9.71 33.63 -2.42
C LEU A 40 -9.00 32.30 -2.06
N ARG A 41 -9.18 31.78 -0.84
CA ARG A 41 -8.55 30.53 -0.38
C ARG A 41 -9.21 29.29 -0.98
N ILE A 42 -10.53 29.32 -1.12
CA ILE A 42 -11.30 28.26 -1.80
C ILE A 42 -10.93 28.22 -3.29
N GLY A 43 -10.80 29.40 -3.91
CA GLY A 43 -10.32 29.52 -5.29
C GLY A 43 -8.91 28.93 -5.49
N LEU A 44 -7.99 29.16 -4.55
CA LEU A 44 -6.62 28.61 -4.59
C LEU A 44 -6.60 27.08 -4.50
N ILE A 45 -7.42 26.47 -3.65
CA ILE A 45 -7.49 25.01 -3.51
C ILE A 45 -8.04 24.37 -4.78
N ILE A 46 -9.11 24.94 -5.35
CA ILE A 46 -9.68 24.48 -6.63
C ILE A 46 -8.65 24.65 -7.76
N LEU A 47 -7.91 25.77 -7.77
CA LEU A 47 -6.85 26.03 -8.74
C LEU A 47 -5.72 25.00 -8.63
N ILE A 48 -5.28 24.65 -7.42
CA ILE A 48 -4.23 23.65 -7.19
C ILE A 48 -4.69 22.26 -7.64
N ILE A 49 -5.92 21.84 -7.28
CA ILE A 49 -6.48 20.55 -7.71
C ILE A 49 -6.58 20.50 -9.24
N THR A 50 -7.05 21.58 -9.86
CA THR A 50 -7.17 21.68 -11.31
C THR A 50 -5.80 21.68 -11.99
N ALA A 51 -4.80 22.38 -11.41
CA ALA A 51 -3.43 22.39 -11.90
C ALA A 51 -2.76 21.01 -11.77
N VAL A 52 -3.03 20.26 -10.70
CA VAL A 52 -2.55 18.88 -10.52
C VAL A 52 -3.18 17.95 -11.56
N ILE A 53 -4.49 18.07 -11.82
CA ILE A 53 -5.19 17.28 -12.84
C ILE A 53 -4.66 17.61 -14.24
N ILE A 54 -4.48 18.89 -14.56
CA ILE A 54 -3.93 19.33 -15.85
C ILE A 54 -2.48 18.89 -16.00
N ALA A 55 -1.65 19.03 -14.98
CA ALA A 55 -0.26 18.56 -14.98
C ALA A 55 -0.20 17.04 -15.18
N PHE A 56 -1.09 16.28 -14.54
CA PHE A 56 -1.21 14.84 -14.73
C PHE A 56 -1.58 14.51 -16.19
N ILE A 57 -2.59 15.17 -16.77
CA ILE A 57 -2.98 14.97 -18.18
C ILE A 57 -1.85 15.37 -19.15
N TYR A 58 -1.15 16.45 -18.87
CA TYR A 58 -0.08 16.97 -19.72
C TYR A 58 1.18 16.08 -19.66
N LEU A 59 1.53 15.59 -18.47
CA LEU A 59 2.53 14.56 -18.26
C LEU A 59 2.14 13.31 -19.05
N PHE A 60 0.92 12.79 -18.92
CA PHE A 60 0.45 11.62 -19.67
C PHE A 60 0.57 11.77 -21.20
N LYS A 61 0.32 12.97 -21.75
CA LYS A 61 0.51 13.25 -23.18
C LYS A 61 1.99 13.30 -23.60
N LYS A 62 2.88 13.86 -22.78
CA LYS A 62 4.32 14.03 -23.07
C LYS A 62 5.14 12.76 -22.81
N ILE A 63 4.58 11.81 -22.07
CA ILE A 63 5.22 10.58 -21.60
C ILE A 63 5.38 9.51 -22.69
N LYS A 64 4.89 9.67 -23.92
CA LYS A 64 5.07 8.65 -24.98
C LYS A 64 6.53 8.35 -25.39
N THR A 65 7.52 9.18 -25.02
CA THR A 65 8.89 9.08 -25.56
C THR A 65 10.05 9.03 -24.54
N THR A 66 9.80 9.07 -23.22
CA THR A 66 10.87 9.10 -22.19
C THR A 66 10.96 7.79 -21.37
N LYS A 67 12.03 7.59 -20.57
CA LYS A 67 12.19 6.43 -19.64
C LYS A 67 10.98 6.25 -18.70
N ILE A 68 10.39 7.37 -18.25
CA ILE A 68 9.14 7.42 -17.48
C ILE A 68 7.97 6.89 -18.33
N GLY A 69 7.96 7.20 -19.63
CA GLY A 69 7.09 6.61 -20.65
C GLY A 69 7.04 5.11 -20.71
N LYS A 70 8.22 4.48 -20.70
CA LYS A 70 8.31 3.01 -20.70
C LYS A 70 7.78 2.42 -19.40
N MET A 71 7.98 3.09 -18.27
CA MET A 71 7.44 2.68 -16.97
C MET A 71 5.90 2.82 -16.91
N PHE A 72 5.32 3.88 -17.47
CA PHE A 72 3.86 4.02 -17.57
C PHE A 72 3.25 3.06 -18.60
N LYS A 73 3.95 2.80 -19.71
CA LYS A 73 3.54 1.80 -20.69
C LYS A 73 3.57 0.39 -20.09
N SER A 74 4.62 0.03 -19.35
CA SER A 74 4.68 -1.26 -18.64
C SER A 74 3.64 -1.35 -17.52
N LEU A 75 3.32 -0.24 -16.84
CA LEU A 75 2.18 -0.17 -15.92
C LEU A 75 0.87 -0.46 -16.65
N GLY A 76 0.61 0.21 -17.78
CA GLY A 76 -0.59 0.05 -18.60
C GLY A 76 -0.72 -1.34 -19.22
N GLU A 77 0.40 -1.94 -19.65
CA GLU A 77 0.47 -3.34 -20.07
C GLU A 77 0.18 -4.28 -18.91
N GLY A 78 0.65 -3.96 -17.70
CA GLY A 78 0.31 -4.68 -16.47
C GLY A 78 -1.18 -4.62 -16.13
N ILE A 79 -1.83 -3.45 -16.30
CA ILE A 79 -3.28 -3.33 -16.13
C ILE A 79 -3.99 -4.16 -17.21
N THR A 80 -3.63 -3.98 -18.47
CA THR A 80 -4.28 -4.66 -19.62
C THR A 80 -4.07 -6.17 -19.58
N SER A 81 -2.94 -6.64 -19.03
CA SER A 81 -2.65 -8.05 -18.73
C SER A 81 -3.70 -8.67 -17.80
N VAL A 82 -4.14 -7.93 -16.77
CA VAL A 82 -5.22 -8.38 -15.87
C VAL A 82 -6.54 -8.57 -16.63
N TRP A 83 -6.81 -7.72 -17.62
CA TRP A 83 -8.01 -7.84 -18.45
C TRP A 83 -7.94 -8.97 -19.48
N ARG A 84 -6.74 -9.43 -19.84
CA ARG A 84 -6.50 -10.56 -20.76
C ARG A 84 -6.50 -11.93 -20.07
N LEU A 85 -6.60 -11.97 -18.74
CA LEU A 85 -6.64 -13.22 -17.99
C LEU A 85 -7.97 -13.97 -18.20
N LYS A 86 -7.87 -15.22 -18.66
CA LYS A 86 -9.02 -16.14 -18.83
C LYS A 86 -9.87 -16.28 -17.56
N ALA A 87 -9.28 -16.11 -16.37
CA ALA A 87 -9.93 -16.27 -15.08
C ALA A 87 -9.91 -14.99 -14.21
N ARG A 88 -10.27 -13.84 -14.80
CA ARG A 88 -10.29 -12.51 -14.14
C ARG A 88 -10.92 -12.48 -12.74
N GLY A 89 -12.03 -13.19 -12.53
CA GLY A 89 -12.72 -13.21 -11.23
C GLY A 89 -11.89 -13.86 -10.12
N ARG A 90 -11.20 -14.98 -10.43
CA ARG A 90 -10.31 -15.66 -9.48
C ARG A 90 -9.11 -14.79 -9.11
N PHE A 91 -8.55 -14.08 -10.08
CA PHE A 91 -7.47 -13.14 -9.84
C PHE A 91 -7.90 -12.00 -8.90
N LEU A 92 -9.06 -11.39 -9.15
CA LEU A 92 -9.59 -10.33 -8.29
C LEU A 92 -9.89 -10.83 -6.88
N LEU A 93 -10.46 -12.03 -6.74
CA LEU A 93 -10.71 -12.66 -5.45
C LEU A 93 -9.42 -12.88 -4.66
N TYR A 94 -8.39 -13.49 -5.27
CA TYR A 94 -7.11 -13.67 -4.59
C TYR A 94 -6.44 -12.35 -4.23
N THR A 95 -6.57 -11.35 -5.10
CA THR A 95 -6.04 -10.01 -4.82
C THR A 95 -6.74 -9.41 -3.59
N ALA A 96 -8.07 -9.41 -3.56
CA ALA A 96 -8.83 -8.93 -2.41
C ALA A 96 -8.50 -9.71 -1.14
N LEU A 97 -8.34 -11.03 -1.24
CA LEU A 97 -7.98 -11.89 -0.13
C LEU A 97 -6.59 -11.55 0.43
N ILE A 98 -5.59 -11.33 -0.43
CA ILE A 98 -4.25 -10.91 -0.02
C ILE A 98 -4.34 -9.60 0.75
N TRP A 99 -5.04 -8.61 0.21
CA TRP A 99 -5.24 -7.31 0.88
C TRP A 99 -5.93 -7.44 2.24
N LEU A 100 -6.97 -8.27 2.31
CA LEU A 100 -7.66 -8.58 3.56
C LEU A 100 -6.71 -9.22 4.58
N MET A 101 -5.93 -10.23 4.17
CA MET A 101 -4.96 -10.91 5.05
C MET A 101 -3.89 -9.95 5.58
N TYR A 102 -3.35 -9.07 4.72
CA TYR A 102 -2.40 -8.04 5.14
C TYR A 102 -3.02 -7.05 6.14
N THR A 103 -4.28 -6.66 5.90
CA THR A 103 -4.98 -5.77 6.82
C THR A 103 -5.25 -6.44 8.16
N LEU A 104 -5.66 -7.71 8.13
CA LEU A 104 -5.87 -8.53 9.33
C LEU A 104 -4.57 -8.73 10.11
N MET A 105 -3.44 -8.92 9.43
CA MET A 105 -2.13 -9.00 10.08
C MET A 105 -1.85 -7.74 10.91
N VAL A 106 -2.08 -6.55 10.36
CA VAL A 106 -1.90 -5.28 11.07
C VAL A 106 -2.93 -5.12 12.19
N TYR A 107 -4.20 -5.43 11.92
CA TYR A 107 -5.29 -5.32 12.88
C TYR A 107 -5.10 -6.25 14.09
N ILE A 108 -4.69 -7.50 13.87
CA ILE A 108 -4.32 -8.43 14.95
C ILE A 108 -3.06 -7.92 15.65
N GLY A 109 -2.11 -7.37 14.89
CA GLY A 109 -0.90 -6.76 15.42
C GLY A 109 -1.18 -5.65 16.44
N TYR A 110 -2.28 -4.90 16.31
CA TYR A 110 -2.64 -3.87 17.29
C TYR A 110 -2.81 -4.41 18.71
N GLN A 111 -3.13 -5.69 18.86
CA GLN A 111 -3.24 -6.32 20.19
C GLN A 111 -1.87 -6.50 20.86
N ALA A 112 -0.76 -6.32 20.13
CA ALA A 112 0.59 -6.43 20.69
C ALA A 112 0.99 -5.22 21.55
N LEU A 113 0.34 -4.06 21.41
CA LEU A 113 0.57 -2.88 22.23
C LEU A 113 -0.75 -2.34 22.81
N ALA A 114 -0.74 -2.04 24.11
CA ALA A 114 -1.93 -1.48 24.79
C ALA A 114 -2.42 -0.19 24.12
N ASP A 115 -1.49 0.65 23.68
CA ASP A 115 -1.79 1.94 23.05
C ASP A 115 -2.42 1.81 21.66
N THR A 116 -2.20 0.70 20.92
CA THR A 116 -2.79 0.52 19.58
C THR A 116 -4.01 -0.38 19.57
N ALA A 117 -4.31 -1.10 20.66
CA ALA A 117 -5.38 -2.09 20.73
C ALA A 117 -6.80 -1.55 20.47
N HIS A 118 -7.03 -0.25 20.68
CA HIS A 118 -8.33 0.40 20.45
C HIS A 118 -8.55 0.84 18.99
N LEU A 119 -7.53 0.69 18.14
CA LEU A 119 -7.60 1.12 16.74
C LEU A 119 -8.50 0.21 15.91
N ASN A 120 -9.18 0.80 14.94
CA ASN A 120 -10.16 0.10 14.11
C ASN A 120 -9.52 -0.48 12.84
N PHE A 121 -10.28 -1.32 12.14
CA PHE A 121 -9.86 -1.95 10.89
C PHE A 121 -9.48 -0.94 9.78
N ALA A 122 -10.06 0.25 9.82
CA ALA A 122 -9.87 1.26 8.80
C ALA A 122 -8.47 1.91 8.90
N SER A 123 -8.00 2.17 10.13
CA SER A 123 -6.61 2.56 10.38
C SER A 123 -5.60 1.51 9.90
N ALA A 124 -5.91 0.21 10.07
CA ALA A 124 -5.04 -0.87 9.58
C ALA A 124 -4.95 -0.88 8.05
N LEU A 125 -6.07 -0.58 7.38
CA LEU A 125 -6.11 -0.47 5.92
C LEU A 125 -5.32 0.75 5.43
N ALA A 126 -5.36 1.87 6.16
CA ALA A 126 -4.51 3.04 5.90
C ALA A 126 -3.01 2.71 6.05
N ILE A 127 -2.63 1.98 7.10
CA ILE A 127 -1.24 1.52 7.30
C ILE A 127 -0.76 0.67 6.12
N ILE A 128 -1.55 -0.29 5.63
CA ILE A 128 -1.14 -1.09 4.47
C ILE A 128 -1.08 -0.23 3.20
N ALA A 129 -2.05 0.67 2.98
CA ALA A 129 -2.08 1.54 1.81
C ALA A 129 -0.84 2.45 1.75
N PHE A 130 -0.55 3.20 2.81
CA PHE A 130 0.61 4.09 2.86
C PHE A 130 1.92 3.34 3.07
N GLY A 131 1.95 2.31 3.91
CA GLY A 131 3.15 1.49 4.18
C GLY A 131 3.68 0.79 2.93
N SER A 132 2.82 0.48 1.95
CA SER A 132 3.27 -0.02 0.66
C SER A 132 4.18 0.94 -0.11
N ILE A 133 4.06 2.26 0.12
CA ILE A 133 4.97 3.27 -0.43
C ILE A 133 6.35 3.06 0.17
N GLY A 134 6.44 2.75 1.47
CA GLY A 134 7.71 2.43 2.13
C GLY A 134 8.42 1.26 1.49
N MET A 135 7.67 0.22 1.13
CA MET A 135 8.20 -0.96 0.41
C MET A 135 8.67 -0.65 -1.02
N ILE A 136 8.19 0.44 -1.64
CA ILE A 136 8.61 0.89 -2.97
C ILE A 136 9.87 1.76 -2.88
N VAL A 137 9.95 2.63 -1.88
CA VAL A 137 11.05 3.59 -1.72
C VAL A 137 12.36 2.89 -1.37
N THR A 138 12.32 1.87 -0.52
CA THR A 138 13.51 1.09 -0.15
C THR A 138 13.31 -0.41 -0.42
N PRO A 139 14.37 -1.15 -0.79
CA PRO A 139 14.28 -2.60 -0.98
C PRO A 139 13.73 -3.28 0.28
N GLY A 140 12.56 -3.88 0.18
CA GLY A 140 11.90 -4.54 1.31
C GLY A 140 11.40 -3.59 2.41
N GLY A 141 11.40 -2.27 2.18
CA GLY A 141 10.83 -1.28 3.09
C GLY A 141 11.56 -1.09 4.42
N ILE A 142 12.81 -1.53 4.53
CA ILE A 142 13.56 -1.50 5.79
C ILE A 142 13.75 -0.05 6.24
N GLY A 143 13.34 0.24 7.48
CA GLY A 143 13.38 1.59 8.07
C GLY A 143 12.29 2.53 7.53
N THR A 144 12.03 2.55 6.22
CA THR A 144 11.00 3.42 5.63
C THR A 144 9.58 2.98 6.01
N TYR A 145 9.32 1.68 6.10
CA TYR A 145 8.01 1.18 6.50
C TYR A 145 7.65 1.62 7.93
N PRO A 146 8.47 1.37 8.98
CA PRO A 146 8.18 1.86 10.34
C PRO A 146 7.95 3.38 10.43
N ILE A 147 8.73 4.17 9.68
CA ILE A 147 8.57 5.64 9.63
C ILE A 147 7.20 6.03 9.08
N ILE A 148 6.76 5.41 7.98
CA ILE A 148 5.46 5.70 7.39
C ILE A 148 4.33 5.22 8.29
N VAL A 149 4.46 4.03 8.89
CA VAL A 149 3.47 3.51 9.83
C VAL A 149 3.33 4.44 11.04
N SER A 150 4.43 4.93 11.57
CA SER A 150 4.44 5.93 12.64
C SER A 150 3.70 7.21 12.23
N ALA A 151 4.01 7.74 11.05
CA ALA A 151 3.35 8.94 10.54
C ALA A 151 1.83 8.76 10.35
N VAL A 152 1.39 7.57 9.92
CA VAL A 152 -0.03 7.23 9.81
C VAL A 152 -0.67 7.15 11.19
N LEU A 153 -0.06 6.43 12.13
CA LEU A 153 -0.59 6.25 13.48
C LEU A 153 -0.63 7.54 14.30
N LEU A 154 0.26 8.50 14.01
CA LEU A 154 0.20 9.84 14.58
C LEU A 154 -1.11 10.56 14.25
N LEU A 155 -1.69 10.31 13.06
CA LEU A 155 -3.00 10.85 12.67
C LEU A 155 -4.15 10.24 13.48
N PHE A 156 -3.92 9.07 14.09
CA PHE A 156 -4.87 8.38 14.96
C PHE A 156 -4.61 8.65 16.45
N GLY A 157 -3.74 9.60 16.79
CA GLY A 157 -3.46 9.99 18.17
C GLY A 157 -2.45 9.11 18.91
N ILE A 158 -1.74 8.24 18.19
CA ILE A 158 -0.68 7.40 18.76
C ILE A 158 0.65 8.15 18.75
N SER A 159 1.43 8.04 19.81
CA SER A 159 2.74 8.68 19.87
C SER A 159 3.70 8.12 18.82
N GLU A 160 4.62 8.95 18.33
CA GLU A 160 5.59 8.53 17.30
C GLU A 160 6.44 7.33 17.75
N GLY A 161 6.86 7.30 19.01
CA GLY A 161 7.64 6.17 19.56
C GLY A 161 6.88 4.84 19.50
N VAL A 162 5.60 4.85 19.88
CA VAL A 162 4.72 3.67 19.82
C VAL A 162 4.45 3.29 18.36
N GLY A 163 4.23 4.27 17.48
CA GLY A 163 4.00 4.03 16.06
C GLY A 163 5.20 3.40 15.36
N GLN A 164 6.42 3.85 15.68
CA GLN A 164 7.67 3.25 15.21
C GLN A 164 7.82 1.82 15.73
N ALA A 165 7.61 1.60 17.03
CA ALA A 165 7.68 0.27 17.63
C ALA A 165 6.71 -0.71 16.96
N PHE A 166 5.46 -0.28 16.76
CA PHE A 166 4.46 -1.05 16.05
C PHE A 166 4.89 -1.38 14.61
N GLY A 167 5.36 -0.37 13.86
CA GLY A 167 5.84 -0.54 12.49
C GLY A 167 7.01 -1.53 12.40
N TRP A 168 7.95 -1.49 13.35
CA TRP A 168 9.04 -2.47 13.44
C TRP A 168 8.55 -3.88 13.77
N ILE A 169 7.58 -4.02 14.67
CA ILE A 169 6.99 -5.34 15.00
C ILE A 169 6.33 -5.94 13.75
N CYS A 170 5.46 -5.19 13.06
CA CYS A 170 4.80 -5.68 11.86
C CYS A 170 5.80 -6.05 10.76
N TRP A 171 6.75 -5.16 10.46
CA TRP A 171 7.75 -5.41 9.42
C TRP A 171 8.64 -6.61 9.75
N SER A 172 9.16 -6.68 10.97
CA SER A 172 10.07 -7.76 11.38
C SER A 172 9.34 -9.10 11.47
N ALA A 173 8.13 -9.16 12.00
CA ALA A 173 7.34 -10.38 12.04
C ALA A 173 7.11 -10.95 10.64
N GLN A 174 6.75 -10.09 9.69
CA GLN A 174 6.58 -10.50 8.28
C GLN A 174 7.91 -10.96 7.67
N THR A 175 8.98 -10.18 7.82
CA THR A 175 10.29 -10.50 7.25
C THR A 175 10.85 -11.80 7.83
N VAL A 176 10.79 -12.00 9.14
CA VAL A 176 11.24 -13.23 9.81
C VAL A 176 10.43 -14.43 9.33
N LEU A 177 9.11 -14.31 9.23
CA LEU A 177 8.26 -15.38 8.71
C LEU A 177 8.66 -15.78 7.27
N VAL A 178 8.85 -14.79 6.39
CA VAL A 178 9.27 -15.02 5.00
C VAL A 178 10.65 -15.67 4.94
N LEU A 179 11.60 -15.25 5.78
CA LEU A 179 12.93 -15.85 5.84
C LEU A 179 12.86 -17.30 6.32
N VAL A 180 12.13 -17.59 7.39
CA VAL A 180 11.99 -18.95 7.94
C VAL A 180 11.33 -19.88 6.93
N LEU A 181 10.19 -19.49 6.36
CA LEU A 181 9.46 -20.31 5.39
C LEU A 181 10.24 -20.45 4.08
N GLY A 182 10.92 -19.38 3.64
CA GLY A 182 11.77 -19.40 2.46
C GLY A 182 12.95 -20.37 2.60
N LEU A 183 13.66 -20.31 3.73
CA LEU A 183 14.76 -21.23 4.04
C LEU A 183 14.25 -22.68 4.19
N ALA A 184 13.13 -22.87 4.87
CA ALA A 184 12.50 -24.18 4.97
C ALA A 184 12.17 -24.74 3.58
N SER A 185 11.60 -23.93 2.69
CA SER A 185 11.30 -24.32 1.32
C SER A 185 12.56 -24.73 0.56
N LEU A 186 13.68 -24.01 0.71
CA LEU A 186 14.94 -24.36 0.04
C LEU A 186 15.51 -25.71 0.50
N ILE A 187 15.30 -26.09 1.76
CA ILE A 187 15.72 -27.38 2.30
C ILE A 187 14.75 -28.49 1.86
N LEU A 188 13.43 -28.22 1.91
CA LEU A 188 12.41 -29.20 1.57
C LEU A 188 12.38 -29.53 0.07
N LEU A 189 12.66 -28.56 -0.81
CA LEU A 189 12.55 -28.73 -2.26
C LEU A 189 13.47 -29.84 -2.82
N PRO A 190 14.78 -29.92 -2.51
CA PRO A 190 15.63 -31.04 -2.96
C PRO A 190 15.29 -32.37 -2.30
N ILE A 191 14.69 -32.37 -1.11
CA ILE A 191 14.28 -33.58 -0.40
C ILE A 191 13.00 -34.17 -1.01
N ILE A 192 12.01 -33.33 -1.29
CA ILE A 192 10.71 -33.72 -1.85
C ILE A 192 10.82 -33.97 -3.36
N ASN A 193 11.61 -33.17 -4.08
CA ASN A 193 11.72 -33.23 -5.54
C ASN A 193 12.86 -34.16 -6.02
N LYS A 194 13.44 -34.99 -5.13
CA LYS A 194 14.54 -35.92 -5.45
C LYS A 194 14.17 -37.03 -6.46
N LYS A 195 12.90 -37.11 -6.89
CA LYS A 195 12.42 -38.07 -7.90
C LYS A 195 11.64 -37.38 -9.03
N SER A 196 12.30 -36.55 -9.83
CA SER A 196 11.91 -36.36 -11.23
C SER A 196 13.06 -35.77 -12.05
N ASN A 197 13.62 -36.60 -12.94
CA ASN A 197 14.39 -36.28 -14.15
C ASN A 197 15.91 -36.13 -14.03
N GLY A 198 16.57 -37.27 -13.85
CA GLY A 198 17.96 -37.50 -14.27
C GLY A 198 18.07 -38.53 -15.42
N GLN A 199 17.09 -38.63 -16.32
CA GLN A 199 17.07 -39.61 -17.42
C GLN A 199 16.35 -39.07 -18.67
N THR A 200 16.96 -38.13 -19.43
CA THR A 200 16.65 -37.95 -20.89
C THR A 200 17.66 -37.06 -21.66
N ALA A 201 18.98 -37.16 -21.42
CA ALA A 201 19.93 -36.35 -22.21
C ALA A 201 21.29 -37.00 -22.50
N THR A 202 21.39 -38.33 -22.50
CA THR A 202 22.66 -39.04 -22.84
C THR A 202 22.52 -40.20 -23.82
N ASP A 203 21.35 -40.44 -24.41
CA ASP A 203 21.15 -41.56 -25.37
C ASP A 203 21.10 -41.11 -26.84
N LEU A 204 21.79 -40.01 -27.19
CA LEU A 204 22.00 -39.60 -28.58
C LEU A 204 23.48 -39.24 -28.80
N ALA A 205 24.36 -40.23 -28.60
CA ALA A 205 25.75 -40.22 -29.03
C ALA A 205 26.04 -41.49 -29.83
#